data_AF-A0A1B3M2X3-F1
#
_entry.id   AF-A0A1B3M2X3-F1
#
_cell.length_a   1.000
_cell.length_b   1.000
_cell.length_c   1.000
_cell.angle_alpha   90.00
_cell.angle_beta   90.00
_cell.angle_gamma   90.00
#
_symmetry.space_group_name_H-M   'P 1'
#
loop_
_entity.id
_entity.type
_entity.pdbx_description
1 polymer ?
#
loop_
_entity_poly.entity_id
_entity_poly.type
_entity_poly.pdbx_seq_one_letter_code
_entity_poly.pdbx_strand_id
1 'polypeptide(L)'
;MLRPFDLSRQRVVAPDQRGCGASLPKGRTAGNHTAALVADMEALREHLGLERWSLLAGSWGTVVALAYTLAHPQRVQRLVLRGAFALSRREVGGLLLPSSRVRQSLGWGALWPVVSGAVLPVALQRLTQLIQSGTPGVASLRAARGWGLLETASAARSQRRSLLHAALSSPRLAASIRREWASLRKAEKRAVARLKQPGKTRADRKAFAKFRIQAHYLRHGGFMRAGQLDRGVLQTARHGTPVDWVHGRFDAICPPANSRRWAALGRAAGGGVLHVEPHSGHLGHEPAMLPALRQSVRRTLA
;
A
#
# COMPACT_ATOMS: atom_id res chain seq x y z
N MET A 1 -1.14 -1.96 -11.62
CA MET A 1 -2.38 -1.27 -11.25
C MET A 1 -3.34 -1.07 -12.41
N LEU A 2 -2.97 -1.40 -13.67
CA LEU A 2 -3.80 -1.15 -14.84
C LEU A 2 -4.95 -2.15 -15.07
N ARG A 3 -4.90 -3.35 -14.46
CA ARG A 3 -5.89 -4.44 -14.65
C ARG A 3 -7.38 -4.06 -14.41
N PRO A 4 -7.72 -3.11 -13.53
CA PRO A 4 -9.10 -2.69 -13.34
C PRO A 4 -9.65 -1.77 -14.44
N PHE A 5 -8.81 -1.17 -15.27
CA PHE A 5 -9.21 -0.20 -16.28
C PHE A 5 -9.57 -0.87 -17.61
N ASP A 6 -10.48 -0.24 -18.34
CA ASP A 6 -10.72 -0.51 -19.75
C ASP A 6 -9.92 0.51 -20.57
N LEU A 7 -8.76 0.10 -21.08
CA LEU A 7 -7.84 0.99 -21.80
C LEU A 7 -8.35 1.42 -23.18
N SER A 8 -9.42 0.81 -23.68
CA SER A 8 -10.11 1.28 -24.90
C SER A 8 -10.98 2.50 -24.65
N ARG A 9 -11.33 2.76 -23.38
CA ARG A 9 -12.23 3.84 -22.97
C ARG A 9 -11.58 4.83 -22.00
N GLN A 10 -10.45 4.49 -21.41
CA GLN A 10 -9.81 5.26 -20.35
C GLN A 10 -8.35 5.56 -20.67
N ARG A 11 -7.99 6.85 -20.65
CA ARG A 11 -6.60 7.29 -20.59
C ARG A 11 -6.11 7.15 -19.15
N VAL A 12 -5.12 6.28 -18.93
CA VAL A 12 -4.57 6.02 -17.59
C VAL A 12 -3.14 6.55 -17.47
N VAL A 13 -2.92 7.41 -16.47
CA VAL A 13 -1.61 7.97 -16.13
C VAL A 13 -1.10 7.26 -14.87
N ALA A 14 0.06 6.59 -14.96
CA ALA A 14 0.60 5.76 -13.87
C ALA A 14 2.11 6.05 -13.65
N PRO A 15 2.45 7.22 -13.09
CA PRO A 15 3.84 7.62 -12.90
C PRO A 15 4.48 6.84 -11.74
N ASP A 16 5.80 6.66 -11.82
CA ASP A 16 6.59 6.22 -10.68
C ASP A 16 6.91 7.42 -9.78
N GLN A 17 6.58 7.33 -8.49
CA GLN A 17 6.88 8.39 -7.52
C GLN A 17 8.39 8.59 -7.33
N ARG A 18 8.78 9.75 -6.78
CA ARG A 18 10.18 10.14 -6.52
C ARG A 18 11.00 8.99 -5.92
N GLY A 19 12.11 8.65 -6.58
CA GLY A 19 13.05 7.63 -6.14
C GLY A 19 12.61 6.17 -6.31
N CYS A 20 11.42 5.91 -6.85
CA CYS A 20 10.88 4.57 -7.07
C CYS A 20 10.84 4.21 -8.56
N GLY A 21 10.66 2.91 -8.85
CA GLY A 21 10.38 2.42 -10.20
C GLY A 21 11.39 2.89 -11.25
N ALA A 22 10.93 3.61 -12.28
CA ALA A 22 11.69 4.25 -13.35
C ALA A 22 12.21 5.66 -12.98
N SER A 23 11.58 6.35 -12.03
CA SER A 23 12.01 7.68 -11.56
C SER A 23 13.41 7.67 -10.94
N LEU A 24 14.17 8.72 -11.23
CA LEU A 24 15.57 8.88 -10.82
C LEU A 24 15.74 10.09 -9.88
N PRO A 25 16.79 10.11 -9.05
CA PRO A 25 17.71 9.01 -8.76
C PRO A 25 17.09 7.97 -7.79
N LYS A 26 17.46 6.69 -7.92
CA LYS A 26 16.85 5.58 -7.17
C LYS A 26 17.06 5.72 -5.66
N GLY A 27 15.99 5.54 -4.89
CA GLY A 27 16.03 5.55 -3.42
C GLY A 27 16.32 6.91 -2.79
N ARG A 28 16.33 8.02 -3.55
CA ARG A 28 16.63 9.35 -2.99
C ARG A 28 15.53 9.83 -2.06
N THR A 29 15.94 10.24 -0.86
CA THR A 29 15.07 10.72 0.21
C THR A 29 15.12 12.24 0.39
N ALA A 30 16.20 12.89 -0.05
CA ALA A 30 16.31 14.35 -0.06
C ALA A 30 15.21 14.97 -0.93
N GLY A 31 14.46 15.93 -0.37
CA GLY A 31 13.31 16.56 -1.05
C GLY A 31 12.15 15.60 -1.35
N ASN A 32 12.11 14.43 -0.70
CA ASN A 32 11.09 13.41 -0.92
C ASN A 32 10.13 13.37 0.27
N HIS A 33 9.07 14.17 0.22
CA HIS A 33 8.05 14.27 1.26
C HIS A 33 6.65 14.36 0.63
N THR A 34 5.59 14.18 1.40
CA THR A 34 4.23 14.06 0.84
C THR A 34 3.77 15.30 0.08
N ALA A 35 4.06 16.50 0.59
CA ALA A 35 3.77 17.74 -0.15
C ALA A 35 4.50 17.81 -1.50
N ALA A 36 5.70 17.24 -1.61
CA ALA A 36 6.43 17.17 -2.88
C ALA A 36 5.80 16.18 -3.87
N LEU A 37 5.25 15.06 -3.38
CA LEU A 37 4.47 14.14 -4.22
C LEU A 37 3.16 14.78 -4.70
N VAL A 38 2.51 15.58 -3.86
CA VAL A 38 1.31 16.36 -4.24
C VAL A 38 1.67 17.38 -5.33
N ALA A 39 2.79 18.09 -5.19
CA ALA A 39 3.28 19.01 -6.21
C ALA A 39 3.61 18.32 -7.54
N ASP A 40 4.22 17.12 -7.50
CA ASP A 40 4.48 16.33 -8.71
C ASP A 40 3.18 15.94 -9.42
N MET A 41 2.14 15.60 -8.66
CA MET A 41 0.84 15.29 -9.22
C MET A 41 0.23 16.49 -9.95
N GLU A 42 0.27 17.70 -9.36
CA GLU A 42 -0.21 18.91 -10.04
C GLU A 42 0.62 19.24 -11.29
N ALA A 43 1.95 19.22 -11.18
CA ALA A 43 2.83 19.49 -12.32
C ALA A 43 2.57 18.51 -13.48
N LEU A 44 2.35 17.23 -13.18
CA LEU A 44 2.00 16.22 -14.17
C LEU A 44 0.61 16.47 -14.78
N ARG A 45 -0.38 16.84 -13.96
CA ARG A 45 -1.73 17.17 -14.43
C ARG A 45 -1.70 18.33 -15.44
N GLU A 46 -0.99 19.40 -15.09
CA GLU A 46 -0.84 20.60 -15.91
C GLU A 46 -0.08 20.31 -17.20
N HIS A 47 1.06 19.60 -17.10
CA HIS A 47 1.84 19.20 -18.27
C HIS A 47 1.04 18.37 -19.28
N LEU A 48 0.11 17.53 -18.79
CA LEU A 48 -0.76 16.71 -19.65
C LEU A 48 -2.03 17.45 -20.13
N GLY A 49 -2.22 18.71 -19.74
CA GLY A 49 -3.39 19.52 -20.10
C GLY A 49 -4.70 19.03 -19.50
N LEU A 50 -4.67 18.38 -18.34
CA LEU A 50 -5.86 17.78 -17.72
C LEU A 50 -6.51 18.77 -16.75
N GLU A 51 -7.75 19.22 -17.01
CA GLU A 51 -8.43 20.13 -16.08
C GLU A 51 -8.75 19.47 -14.72
N ARG A 52 -9.29 18.26 -14.78
CA ARG A 52 -9.60 17.38 -13.65
C ARG A 52 -9.30 15.93 -14.01
N TRP A 53 -9.14 15.09 -12.98
CA TRP A 53 -8.93 13.66 -13.15
C TRP A 53 -9.52 12.83 -12.02
N SER A 54 -9.75 11.55 -12.29
CA SER A 54 -10.13 10.56 -11.27
C SER A 54 -8.89 9.84 -10.74
N LEU A 55 -8.84 9.57 -9.44
CA LEU A 55 -7.70 8.92 -8.80
C LEU A 55 -8.06 7.51 -8.34
N LEU A 56 -7.35 6.50 -8.83
CA LEU A 56 -7.30 5.17 -8.24
C LEU A 56 -6.03 5.06 -7.39
N ALA A 57 -6.19 4.86 -6.08
CA ALA A 57 -5.07 4.78 -5.15
C ALA A 57 -5.25 3.62 -4.18
N GLY A 58 -4.15 3.03 -3.69
CA GLY A 58 -4.27 2.01 -2.65
C GLY A 58 -3.08 1.89 -1.72
N SER A 59 -3.33 1.42 -0.50
CA SER A 59 -2.35 1.43 0.60
C SER A 59 -1.73 2.82 0.77
N TRP A 60 -0.40 2.96 0.74
CA TRP A 60 0.30 4.26 0.73
C TRP A 60 -0.31 5.27 -0.26
N GLY A 61 -0.77 4.83 -1.43
CA GLY A 61 -1.42 5.71 -2.40
C GLY A 61 -2.64 6.44 -1.83
N THR A 62 -3.39 5.87 -0.88
CA THR A 62 -4.54 6.56 -0.27
C THR A 62 -4.10 7.75 0.57
N VAL A 63 -2.92 7.70 1.19
CA VAL A 63 -2.34 8.85 1.91
C VAL A 63 -2.06 9.98 0.93
N VAL A 64 -1.40 9.66 -0.18
CA VAL A 64 -1.05 10.66 -1.22
C VAL A 64 -2.31 11.22 -1.89
N ALA A 65 -3.29 10.37 -2.22
CA ALA A 65 -4.55 10.81 -2.82
C ALA A 65 -5.33 11.74 -1.89
N LEU A 66 -5.47 11.40 -0.60
CA LEU A 66 -6.15 12.28 0.36
C LEU A 66 -5.39 13.58 0.61
N ALA A 67 -4.05 13.55 0.61
CA ALA A 67 -3.24 14.75 0.72
C ALA A 67 -3.39 15.65 -0.52
N TYR A 68 -3.45 15.06 -1.70
CA TYR A 68 -3.68 15.77 -2.95
C TYR A 68 -5.09 16.39 -2.99
N THR A 69 -6.14 15.63 -2.67
CA THR A 69 -7.51 16.15 -2.62
C THR A 69 -7.69 17.23 -1.55
N LEU A 70 -6.96 17.15 -0.44
CA LEU A 70 -6.96 18.21 0.57
C LEU A 70 -6.41 19.53 0.03
N ALA A 71 -5.38 19.48 -0.82
CA ALA A 71 -4.74 20.67 -1.40
C ALA A 71 -5.44 21.17 -2.67
N HIS A 72 -5.99 20.27 -3.48
CA HIS A 72 -6.54 20.55 -4.82
C HIS A 72 -7.92 19.87 -5.03
N PRO A 73 -8.92 20.12 -4.17
CA PRO A 73 -10.22 19.45 -4.25
C PRO A 73 -10.90 19.64 -5.62
N GLN A 74 -10.78 20.84 -6.21
CA GLN A 74 -11.34 21.21 -7.51
C GLN A 74 -10.74 20.43 -8.69
N ARG A 75 -9.59 19.76 -8.51
CA ARG A 75 -8.92 18.99 -9.56
C ARG A 75 -9.32 17.52 -9.57
N VAL A 76 -10.07 17.07 -8.57
CA VAL A 76 -10.45 15.65 -8.42
C VAL A 76 -11.91 15.45 -8.82
N GLN A 77 -12.13 14.60 -9.81
CA GLN A 77 -13.47 14.23 -10.25
C GLN A 77 -14.07 13.10 -9.41
N ARG A 78 -13.28 12.06 -9.12
CA ARG A 78 -13.69 10.89 -8.33
C ARG A 78 -12.49 10.24 -7.67
N LEU A 79 -12.70 9.65 -6.50
CA LEU A 79 -11.70 8.81 -5.81
C LEU A 79 -12.14 7.35 -5.78
N VAL A 80 -11.23 6.44 -6.11
CA VAL A 80 -11.34 5.00 -5.83
C VAL A 80 -10.16 4.61 -4.94
N LEU A 81 -10.44 4.33 -3.66
CA LEU A 81 -9.43 4.13 -2.62
C LEU A 81 -9.43 2.70 -2.12
N ARG A 82 -8.35 1.96 -2.39
CA ARG A 82 -8.18 0.54 -2.04
C ARG A 82 -7.33 0.32 -0.80
N GLY A 83 -7.84 -0.38 0.21
CA GLY A 83 -7.03 -0.78 1.36
C GLY A 83 -6.41 0.43 2.06
N ALA A 84 -7.27 1.30 2.61
CA ALA A 84 -6.89 2.57 3.21
C ALA A 84 -5.81 2.43 4.29
N PHE A 85 -4.71 3.19 4.15
CA PHE A 85 -3.61 3.23 5.10
C PHE A 85 -3.68 4.50 5.96
N ALA A 86 -3.79 4.36 7.28
CA ALA A 86 -3.98 5.49 8.20
C ALA A 86 -2.69 5.94 8.92
N LEU A 87 -1.54 5.34 8.58
CA LEU A 87 -0.24 5.62 9.21
C LEU A 87 -0.24 5.41 10.74
N SER A 88 -1.21 4.66 11.28
CA SER A 88 -1.32 4.46 12.72
C SER A 88 -0.16 3.60 13.25
N ARG A 89 0.20 3.79 14.54
CA ARG A 89 1.23 2.96 15.20
C ARG A 89 0.93 1.47 15.08
N ARG A 90 -0.34 1.07 15.14
CA ARG A 90 -0.77 -0.33 15.00
C ARG A 90 -0.44 -0.88 13.60
N GLU A 91 -0.74 -0.12 12.56
CA GLU A 91 -0.46 -0.52 11.18
C GLU A 91 1.04 -0.60 10.89
N VAL A 92 1.77 0.45 11.26
CA VAL A 92 3.23 0.50 11.05
C VAL A 92 3.91 -0.59 11.89
N GLY A 93 3.45 -0.83 13.13
CA GLY A 93 3.88 -1.95 13.95
C GLY A 93 3.62 -3.30 13.27
N GLY A 94 2.43 -3.51 12.71
CA GLY A 94 2.08 -4.73 11.99
C GLY A 94 2.96 -5.03 10.76
N LEU A 95 3.54 -3.98 10.15
CA LEU A 95 4.49 -4.11 9.04
C LEU A 95 5.91 -4.49 9.49
N LEU A 96 6.36 -4.02 10.66
CA LEU A 96 7.78 -4.03 11.04
C LEU A 96 8.11 -4.92 12.25
N LEU A 97 7.10 -5.24 13.06
CA LEU A 97 7.20 -6.02 14.29
C LEU A 97 6.47 -7.36 14.12
N PRO A 98 7.09 -8.36 13.45
CA PRO A 98 6.47 -9.66 13.32
C PRO A 98 6.31 -10.34 14.68
N SER A 99 5.14 -10.95 14.90
CA SER A 99 4.88 -11.77 16.09
C SER A 99 5.78 -13.01 16.14
N SER A 100 5.93 -13.60 17.32
CA SER A 100 6.74 -14.82 17.52
C SER A 100 6.32 -15.95 16.57
N ARG A 101 5.02 -16.14 16.35
CA ARG A 101 4.47 -17.12 15.40
C ARG A 101 4.94 -16.88 13.97
N VAL A 102 4.99 -15.61 13.53
CA VAL A 102 5.49 -15.26 12.19
C VAL A 102 6.99 -15.50 12.10
N ARG A 103 7.75 -15.12 13.14
CA ARG A 103 9.20 -15.35 13.20
C ARG A 103 9.55 -16.84 13.12
N GLN A 104 8.83 -17.67 13.88
CA GLN A 104 9.00 -19.13 13.87
C GLN A 104 8.62 -19.72 12.50
N SER A 105 7.45 -19.36 11.96
CA SER A 105 6.97 -19.84 10.66
C SER A 105 7.92 -19.53 9.50
N LEU A 106 8.71 -18.46 9.60
CA LEU A 106 9.62 -18.02 8.54
C LEU A 106 11.08 -18.46 8.79
N GLY A 107 11.38 -19.07 9.93
CA GLY A 107 12.70 -19.67 10.22
C GLY A 107 13.88 -18.69 10.18
N TRP A 108 13.62 -17.41 10.43
CA TRP A 108 14.54 -16.30 10.15
C TRP A 108 14.84 -15.39 11.36
N GLY A 109 14.60 -15.87 12.58
CA GLY A 109 14.71 -15.07 13.80
C GLY A 109 15.99 -14.23 13.89
N ALA A 110 17.15 -14.83 13.61
CA ALA A 110 18.45 -14.15 13.62
C ALA A 110 18.75 -13.27 12.39
N LEU A 111 17.93 -13.34 11.33
CA LEU A 111 18.14 -12.61 10.06
C LEU A 111 17.35 -11.30 9.99
N TRP A 112 16.30 -11.15 10.80
CA TRP A 112 15.55 -9.89 10.91
C TRP A 112 16.27 -8.94 11.88
N PRO A 113 16.60 -7.69 11.49
CA PRO A 113 17.46 -6.82 12.29
C PRO A 113 16.78 -6.19 13.51
N VAL A 114 15.50 -6.49 13.75
CA VAL A 114 14.74 -5.99 14.90
C VAL A 114 14.51 -7.14 15.88
N VAL A 115 15.04 -6.97 17.09
CA VAL A 115 14.92 -7.96 18.18
C VAL A 115 13.47 -8.25 18.53
N SER A 116 13.23 -9.43 19.09
CA SER A 116 11.90 -9.77 19.62
C SER A 116 11.55 -8.84 20.78
N GLY A 117 10.29 -8.41 20.87
CA GLY A 117 9.83 -7.49 21.92
C GLY A 117 10.17 -6.01 21.70
N ALA A 118 10.90 -5.64 20.65
CA ALA A 118 11.20 -4.23 20.36
C ALA A 118 9.92 -3.40 20.13
N VAL A 119 9.93 -2.17 20.63
CA VAL A 119 8.89 -1.18 20.36
C VAL A 119 9.10 -0.50 19.00
N LEU A 120 8.01 0.03 18.42
CA LEU A 120 8.02 0.59 17.06
C LEU A 120 9.09 1.67 16.82
N PRO A 121 9.32 2.66 17.71
CA PRO A 121 10.37 3.66 17.50
C PRO A 121 11.77 3.05 17.33
N VAL A 122 12.12 2.06 18.15
CA VAL A 122 13.41 1.34 18.08
C VAL A 122 13.53 0.57 16.77
N ALA A 123 12.46 -0.13 16.36
CA ALA A 123 12.42 -0.86 15.10
C ALA A 123 12.61 0.07 13.89
N LEU A 124 11.90 1.20 13.85
CA LEU A 124 12.02 2.20 12.80
C LEU A 124 13.41 2.81 12.75
N GLN A 125 13.99 3.17 13.89
CA GLN A 125 15.34 3.72 13.96
C GLN A 125 16.36 2.73 13.41
N ARG A 126 16.29 1.46 13.84
CA ARG A 126 17.21 0.40 13.40
C ARG A 126 17.11 0.13 11.90
N LEU A 127 15.89 -0.01 11.38
CA LEU A 127 15.66 -0.23 9.95
C LEU A 127 16.09 0.99 9.12
N THR A 128 15.82 2.19 9.60
CA THR A 128 16.28 3.44 8.97
C THR A 128 17.80 3.47 8.90
N GLN A 129 18.52 3.21 10.00
CA GLN A 129 19.98 3.21 10.03
C GLN A 129 20.57 2.23 8.99
N LEU A 130 19.99 1.02 8.90
CA LEU A 130 20.45 -0.02 7.98
C LEU A 130 20.16 0.31 6.51
N ILE A 131 19.06 1.00 6.22
CA ILE A 131 18.59 1.21 4.85
C ILE A 131 18.91 2.63 4.33
N GLN A 132 19.16 3.60 5.21
CA GLN A 132 19.51 4.98 4.85
C GLN A 132 21.04 5.23 4.73
N SER A 133 21.89 4.31 5.18
CA SER A 133 23.33 4.38 4.91
C SER A 133 23.63 4.16 3.42
N GLY A 134 24.69 4.78 2.90
CA GLY A 134 25.02 4.92 1.47
C GLY A 134 24.97 3.63 0.64
N THR A 135 26.13 3.03 0.36
CA THR A 135 26.19 1.80 -0.44
C THR A 135 25.68 0.61 0.39
N PRO A 136 24.72 -0.19 -0.10
CA PRO A 136 24.12 -1.27 0.67
C PRO A 136 25.13 -2.38 1.00
N GLY A 137 25.39 -2.56 2.30
CA GLY A 137 26.15 -3.69 2.84
C GLY A 137 25.27 -4.92 3.07
N VAL A 138 25.86 -6.02 3.55
CA VAL A 138 25.16 -7.30 3.78
C VAL A 138 23.95 -7.14 4.71
N ALA A 139 24.10 -6.38 5.80
CA ALA A 139 23.02 -6.14 6.76
C ALA A 139 21.85 -5.36 6.14
N SER A 140 22.14 -4.35 5.32
CA SER A 140 21.15 -3.57 4.57
C SER A 140 20.35 -4.44 3.59
N LEU A 141 21.03 -5.34 2.88
CA LEU A 141 20.40 -6.26 1.93
C LEU A 141 19.52 -7.30 2.65
N ARG A 142 19.98 -7.82 3.80
CA ARG A 142 19.17 -8.70 4.65
C ARG A 142 17.94 -7.99 5.19
N ALA A 143 18.07 -6.74 5.64
CA ALA A 143 16.93 -5.93 6.08
C ALA A 143 15.90 -5.72 4.95
N ALA A 144 16.35 -5.35 3.75
CA ALA A 144 15.49 -5.14 2.59
C ALA A 144 14.76 -6.43 2.16
N ARG A 145 15.48 -7.56 2.05
CA ARG A 145 14.85 -8.87 1.76
C ARG A 145 13.90 -9.28 2.88
N GLY A 146 14.31 -9.01 4.11
CA GLY A 146 13.56 -9.22 5.34
C GLY A 146 12.15 -8.62 5.22
N TRP A 147 12.14 -7.33 4.89
CA TRP A 147 10.94 -6.54 4.77
C TRP A 147 10.03 -7.03 3.63
N GLY A 148 10.60 -7.36 2.48
CA GLY A 148 9.84 -7.95 1.36
C GLY A 148 9.19 -9.29 1.70
N LEU A 149 9.86 -10.12 2.50
CA LEU A 149 9.26 -11.36 2.99
C LEU A 149 8.13 -11.09 3.99
N LEU A 150 8.24 -10.08 4.86
CA LEU A 150 7.13 -9.69 5.76
C LEU A 150 5.89 -9.26 4.96
N GLU A 151 6.05 -8.45 3.92
CA GLU A 151 4.94 -8.04 3.06
C GLU A 151 4.31 -9.26 2.36
N THR A 152 5.13 -10.17 1.84
CA THR A 152 4.66 -11.41 1.17
C THR A 152 3.90 -12.33 2.14
N ALA A 153 4.44 -12.53 3.35
CA ALA A 153 3.82 -13.36 4.38
C ALA A 153 2.50 -12.75 4.87
N SER A 154 2.41 -11.43 5.00
CA SER A 154 1.15 -10.74 5.34
C SER A 154 0.09 -10.93 4.24
N ALA A 155 0.46 -10.77 2.97
CA ALA A 155 -0.46 -11.05 1.86
C ALA A 155 -0.91 -12.52 1.83
N ALA A 156 0.01 -13.47 2.05
CA ALA A 156 -0.31 -14.89 2.12
C ALA A 156 -1.29 -15.22 3.27
N ARG A 157 -1.15 -14.56 4.43
CA ARG A 157 -2.09 -14.71 5.56
C ARG A 157 -3.47 -14.17 5.23
N SER A 158 -3.56 -13.00 4.60
CA SER A 158 -4.84 -12.44 4.14
C SER A 158 -5.55 -13.36 3.17
N GLN A 159 -4.81 -13.94 2.22
CA GLN A 159 -5.36 -14.90 1.26
C GLN A 159 -5.81 -16.20 1.93
N ARG A 160 -5.05 -16.71 2.91
CA ARG A 160 -5.48 -17.88 3.70
C ARG A 160 -6.81 -17.63 4.40
N ARG A 161 -6.98 -16.46 5.03
CA ARG A 161 -8.25 -16.09 5.68
C ARG A 161 -9.38 -15.98 4.66
N SER A 162 -9.12 -15.31 3.53
CA SER A 162 -10.08 -15.20 2.42
C SER A 162 -10.52 -16.57 1.92
N LEU A 163 -9.58 -17.52 1.79
CA LEU A 163 -9.85 -18.90 1.38
C LEU A 163 -10.77 -19.62 2.36
N LEU A 164 -10.46 -19.56 3.66
CA LEU A 164 -11.24 -20.24 4.71
C LEU A 164 -12.69 -19.78 4.70
N HIS A 165 -12.94 -18.48 4.55
CA HIS A 165 -14.31 -17.95 4.51
C HIS A 165 -15.00 -18.16 3.16
N ALA A 166 -14.28 -18.06 2.04
CA ALA A 166 -14.85 -18.32 0.72
C ALA A 166 -15.23 -19.80 0.55
N ALA A 167 -14.49 -20.73 1.17
CA ALA A 167 -14.82 -22.16 1.11
C ALA A 167 -16.20 -22.49 1.70
N LEU A 168 -16.72 -21.63 2.60
CA LEU A 168 -18.04 -21.79 3.22
C LEU A 168 -19.19 -21.26 2.34
N SER A 169 -18.89 -20.45 1.32
CA SER A 169 -19.92 -19.67 0.60
C SER A 169 -19.82 -19.73 -0.93
N SER A 170 -18.63 -19.98 -1.48
CA SER A 170 -18.41 -19.99 -2.94
C SER A 170 -17.24 -20.88 -3.34
N PRO A 171 -17.49 -22.15 -3.74
CA PRO A 171 -16.44 -23.09 -4.15
C PRO A 171 -15.59 -22.58 -5.33
N ARG A 172 -16.21 -21.91 -6.32
CA ARG A 172 -15.51 -21.33 -7.48
C ARG A 172 -14.53 -20.23 -7.07
N LEU A 173 -14.96 -19.33 -6.18
CA LEU A 173 -14.09 -18.28 -5.65
C LEU A 173 -12.96 -18.88 -4.81
N ALA A 174 -13.27 -19.85 -3.94
CA ALA A 174 -12.30 -20.54 -3.12
C ALA A 174 -11.20 -21.22 -3.95
N ALA A 175 -11.55 -21.88 -5.06
CA ALA A 175 -10.58 -22.47 -5.98
C ALA A 175 -9.61 -21.42 -6.57
N SER A 176 -10.13 -20.25 -6.95
CA SER A 176 -9.32 -19.15 -7.47
C SER A 176 -8.40 -18.54 -6.42
N ILE A 177 -8.90 -18.33 -5.21
CA ILE A 177 -8.11 -17.86 -4.07
C ILE A 177 -7.01 -18.87 -3.72
N ARG A 178 -7.30 -20.18 -3.76
CA ARG A 178 -6.34 -21.24 -3.47
C ARG A 178 -5.12 -21.19 -4.38
N ARG A 179 -5.31 -20.92 -5.68
CA ARG A 179 -4.21 -20.79 -6.66
C ARG A 179 -3.32 -19.58 -6.34
N GLU A 180 -3.92 -18.42 -6.07
CA GLU A 180 -3.19 -17.21 -5.69
C GLU A 180 -2.43 -17.40 -4.37
N TRP A 181 -3.07 -18.00 -3.37
CA TRP A 181 -2.44 -18.34 -2.10
C TRP A 181 -1.26 -19.29 -2.29
N ALA A 182 -1.40 -20.34 -3.10
CA ALA A 182 -0.29 -21.26 -3.40
C ALA A 182 0.89 -20.55 -4.08
N SER A 183 0.61 -19.62 -5.00
CA SER A 183 1.65 -18.78 -5.63
C SER A 183 2.41 -17.94 -4.60
N LEU A 184 1.71 -17.28 -3.68
CA LEU A 184 2.32 -16.51 -2.58
C LEU A 184 3.13 -17.40 -1.65
N ARG A 185 2.65 -18.60 -1.30
CA ARG A 185 3.41 -19.57 -0.48
C ARG A 185 4.69 -20.03 -1.19
N LYS A 186 4.65 -20.25 -2.51
CA LYS A 186 5.84 -20.56 -3.30
C LYS A 186 6.83 -19.39 -3.31
N ALA A 187 6.33 -18.15 -3.42
CA ALA A 187 7.16 -16.94 -3.35
C ALA A 187 7.80 -16.74 -1.97
N GLU A 188 7.05 -16.98 -0.89
CA GLU A 188 7.52 -16.94 0.49
C GLU A 188 8.67 -17.93 0.71
N LYS A 189 8.48 -19.20 0.32
CA LYS A 189 9.54 -20.23 0.40
C LYS A 189 10.82 -19.82 -0.35
N ARG A 190 10.69 -19.28 -1.57
CA ARG A 190 11.84 -18.77 -2.34
C ARG A 190 12.53 -17.59 -1.66
N ALA A 191 11.77 -16.67 -1.08
CA ALA A 191 12.31 -15.51 -0.37
C ALA A 191 13.06 -15.95 0.90
N VAL A 192 12.53 -16.92 1.64
CA VAL A 192 13.23 -17.55 2.79
C VAL A 192 14.57 -18.14 2.37
N ALA A 193 14.60 -18.93 1.29
CA ALA A 193 15.85 -19.50 0.78
C ALA A 193 16.87 -18.42 0.41
N ARG A 194 16.41 -17.34 -0.23
CA ARG A 194 17.28 -16.21 -0.62
C ARG A 194 17.81 -15.42 0.57
N LEU A 195 17.12 -15.34 1.71
CA LEU A 195 17.62 -14.57 2.87
C LEU A 195 18.99 -15.03 3.35
N LYS A 196 19.29 -16.33 3.22
CA LYS A 196 20.55 -16.93 3.64
C LYS A 196 21.73 -16.59 2.72
N GLN A 197 21.48 -16.13 1.48
CA GLN A 197 22.50 -15.84 0.47
C GLN A 197 22.39 -14.39 -0.06
N PRO A 198 22.69 -13.36 0.78
CA PRO A 198 22.64 -11.97 0.35
C PRO A 198 23.62 -11.70 -0.79
N GLY A 199 23.11 -11.20 -1.91
CA GLY A 199 23.90 -10.86 -3.10
C GLY A 199 23.55 -9.45 -3.59
N LYS A 200 24.38 -8.87 -4.46
CA LYS A 200 24.15 -7.53 -5.04
C LYS A 200 23.45 -7.62 -6.40
N THR A 201 22.36 -8.37 -6.50
CA THR A 201 21.62 -8.50 -7.77
C THR A 201 20.87 -7.21 -8.12
N ARG A 202 20.39 -7.09 -9.36
CA ARG A 202 19.48 -6.00 -9.76
C ARG A 202 18.21 -5.96 -8.89
N ALA A 203 17.68 -7.12 -8.52
CA ALA A 203 16.51 -7.23 -7.66
C ALA A 203 16.80 -6.69 -6.24
N ASP A 204 18.01 -6.93 -5.72
CA ASP A 204 18.44 -6.45 -4.41
C ASP A 204 18.59 -4.93 -4.38
N ARG A 205 19.19 -4.33 -5.42
CA ARG A 205 19.27 -2.87 -5.56
C ARG A 205 17.87 -2.24 -5.63
N LYS A 206 16.94 -2.87 -6.36
CA LYS A 206 15.55 -2.40 -6.44
C LYS A 206 14.82 -2.50 -5.10
N ALA A 207 14.97 -3.63 -4.39
CA ALA A 207 14.37 -3.83 -3.07
C ALA A 207 14.94 -2.83 -2.05
N PHE A 208 16.26 -2.63 -2.04
CA PHE A 208 16.91 -1.64 -1.19
C PHE A 208 16.37 -0.22 -1.45
N ALA A 209 16.32 0.23 -2.71
CA ALA A 209 15.76 1.53 -3.07
C ALA A 209 14.29 1.69 -2.63
N LYS A 210 13.46 0.67 -2.86
CA LYS A 210 12.05 0.67 -2.42
C LYS A 210 11.96 0.85 -0.90
N PHE A 211 12.62 -0.02 -0.13
CA PHE A 211 12.50 0.01 1.33
C PHE A 211 13.19 1.22 1.95
N ARG A 212 14.14 1.84 1.25
CA ARG A 212 14.70 3.15 1.61
C ARG A 212 13.65 4.24 1.56
N ILE A 213 12.87 4.32 0.48
CA ILE A 213 11.76 5.27 0.41
C ILE A 213 10.69 4.94 1.47
N GLN A 214 10.31 3.67 1.62
CA GLN A 214 9.30 3.28 2.60
C GLN A 214 9.72 3.59 4.04
N ALA A 215 10.96 3.27 4.43
CA ALA A 215 11.49 3.59 5.75
C ALA A 215 11.53 5.10 6.01
N HIS A 216 11.90 5.89 4.99
CA HIS A 216 11.89 7.35 5.04
C HIS A 216 10.50 7.89 5.37
N TYR A 217 9.48 7.51 4.60
CA TYR A 217 8.11 7.95 4.88
C TYR A 217 7.60 7.49 6.23
N LEU A 218 7.83 6.22 6.62
CA LEU A 218 7.35 5.70 7.90
C LEU A 218 8.02 6.37 9.11
N ARG A 219 9.33 6.65 9.04
CA ARG A 219 10.06 7.39 10.09
C ARG A 219 9.50 8.79 10.30
N HIS A 220 9.06 9.43 9.23
CA HIS A 220 8.54 10.80 9.26
C HIS A 220 7.01 10.87 9.39
N GLY A 221 6.33 9.77 9.77
CA GLY A 221 4.86 9.76 9.92
C GLY A 221 4.13 10.07 8.62
N GLY A 222 4.71 9.67 7.49
CA GLY A 222 4.24 10.02 6.15
C GLY A 222 4.33 11.51 5.84
N PHE A 223 5.08 12.32 6.61
CA PHE A 223 5.05 13.79 6.55
C PHE A 223 3.64 14.37 6.71
N MET A 224 2.75 13.64 7.40
CA MET A 224 1.39 14.04 7.68
C MET A 224 1.26 14.42 9.15
N ARG A 225 0.50 15.49 9.42
CA ARG A 225 0.11 15.84 10.79
C ARG A 225 -1.07 14.98 11.23
N ALA A 226 -1.23 14.80 12.53
CA ALA A 226 -2.42 14.15 13.10
C ALA A 226 -3.71 14.83 12.57
N GLY A 227 -4.72 14.02 12.22
CA GLY A 227 -5.99 14.49 11.66
C GLY A 227 -5.93 15.07 10.24
N GLN A 228 -4.76 15.17 9.60
CA GLN A 228 -4.66 15.73 8.24
C GLN A 228 -5.35 14.84 7.20
N LEU A 229 -5.30 13.51 7.36
CA LEU A 229 -6.02 12.59 6.46
C LEU A 229 -7.54 12.67 6.65
N ASP A 230 -8.02 12.83 7.89
CA ASP A 230 -9.44 13.01 8.20
C ASP A 230 -9.96 14.31 7.56
N ARG A 231 -9.17 15.39 7.62
CA ARG A 231 -9.46 16.64 6.89
C ARG A 231 -9.53 16.44 5.38
N GLY A 232 -8.67 15.60 4.80
CA GLY A 232 -8.75 15.23 3.38
C GLY A 232 -10.09 14.56 3.03
N VAL A 233 -10.57 13.64 3.88
CA VAL A 233 -11.88 13.01 3.71
C VAL A 233 -13.02 14.03 3.81
N LEU A 234 -12.98 14.90 4.83
CA LEU A 234 -13.99 15.96 5.01
C LEU A 234 -13.99 16.96 3.86
N GLN A 235 -12.82 17.37 3.37
CA GLN A 235 -12.70 18.27 2.21
C GLN A 235 -13.28 17.64 0.96
N THR A 236 -13.02 16.34 0.75
CA THR A 236 -13.57 15.57 -0.37
C THR A 236 -15.11 15.59 -0.33
N ALA A 237 -15.70 15.36 0.85
CA ALA A 237 -17.14 15.39 1.05
C ALA A 237 -17.73 16.80 0.82
N ARG A 238 -17.13 17.84 1.41
CA ARG A 238 -17.57 19.25 1.24
C ARG A 238 -17.55 19.71 -0.20
N HIS A 239 -16.57 19.27 -0.99
CA HIS A 239 -16.49 19.58 -2.43
C HIS A 239 -17.47 18.73 -3.27
N GLY A 240 -18.19 17.77 -2.68
CA GLY A 240 -19.09 16.88 -3.41
C GLY A 240 -18.38 15.84 -4.27
N THR A 241 -17.10 15.55 -4.01
CA THR A 241 -16.31 14.59 -4.80
C THR A 241 -16.70 13.16 -4.39
N PRO A 242 -17.20 12.31 -5.30
CA PRO A 242 -17.58 10.95 -4.94
C PRO A 242 -16.37 10.06 -4.60
N VAL A 243 -16.54 9.17 -3.62
CA VAL A 243 -15.48 8.28 -3.13
C VAL A 243 -15.97 6.83 -3.04
N ASP A 244 -15.24 5.93 -3.70
CA ASP A 244 -15.40 4.49 -3.57
C ASP A 244 -14.29 3.93 -2.68
N TRP A 245 -14.64 3.52 -1.46
CA TRP A 245 -13.73 2.81 -0.56
C TRP A 245 -13.84 1.30 -0.82
N VAL A 246 -12.79 0.68 -1.36
CA VAL A 246 -12.75 -0.76 -1.66
C VAL A 246 -11.72 -1.45 -0.76
N HIS A 247 -12.15 -2.25 0.21
CA HIS A 247 -11.24 -2.80 1.21
C HIS A 247 -11.42 -4.30 1.40
N GLY A 248 -10.37 -5.10 1.21
CA GLY A 248 -10.48 -6.54 1.40
C GLY A 248 -10.80 -6.88 2.85
N ARG A 249 -11.87 -7.63 3.08
CA ARG A 249 -12.38 -7.97 4.42
C ARG A 249 -11.34 -8.62 5.34
N PHE A 250 -10.31 -9.26 4.77
CA PHE A 250 -9.26 -10.00 5.48
C PHE A 250 -7.87 -9.40 5.30
N ASP A 251 -7.79 -8.13 4.92
CA ASP A 251 -6.54 -7.39 4.81
C ASP A 251 -5.78 -7.38 6.14
N ALA A 252 -4.55 -7.91 6.12
CA ALA A 252 -3.66 -8.03 7.27
C ALA A 252 -2.54 -6.98 7.24
N ILE A 253 -2.50 -6.15 6.20
CA ILE A 253 -1.55 -5.06 6.00
C ILE A 253 -2.22 -3.75 6.42
N CYS A 254 -3.36 -3.44 5.81
CA CYS A 254 -4.19 -2.30 6.15
C CYS A 254 -5.48 -2.80 6.84
N PRO A 255 -5.83 -2.33 8.05
CA PRO A 255 -7.06 -2.71 8.71
C PRO A 255 -8.30 -2.21 7.94
N PRO A 256 -9.29 -3.07 7.65
CA PRO A 256 -10.55 -2.65 7.01
C PRO A 256 -11.31 -1.56 7.77
N ALA A 257 -11.12 -1.50 9.09
CA ALA A 257 -11.67 -0.46 9.95
C ALA A 257 -11.30 0.96 9.49
N ASN A 258 -10.15 1.16 8.83
CA ASN A 258 -9.77 2.47 8.30
C ASN A 258 -10.76 2.96 7.24
N SER A 259 -11.05 2.10 6.24
CA SER A 259 -12.01 2.43 5.18
C SER A 259 -13.42 2.58 5.72
N ARG A 260 -13.85 1.72 6.67
CA ARG A 260 -15.14 1.88 7.35
C ARG A 260 -15.27 3.24 8.03
N ARG A 261 -14.25 3.62 8.82
CA ARG A 261 -14.23 4.89 9.56
C ARG A 261 -14.29 6.08 8.61
N TRP A 262 -13.46 6.10 7.57
CA TRP A 262 -13.43 7.21 6.63
C TRP A 262 -14.65 7.25 5.70
N ALA A 263 -15.23 6.10 5.35
CA ALA A 263 -16.51 6.06 4.66
C ALA A 263 -17.63 6.64 5.55
N ALA A 264 -17.67 6.28 6.83
CA ALA A 264 -18.64 6.85 7.78
C ALA A 264 -18.45 8.37 7.97
N LEU A 265 -17.21 8.82 8.13
CA LEU A 265 -16.86 10.25 8.24
C LEU A 265 -17.31 11.03 7.00
N GLY A 266 -17.03 10.50 5.80
CA GLY A 266 -17.44 11.14 4.54
C GLY A 266 -18.97 11.22 4.39
N ARG A 267 -19.71 10.17 4.77
CA ARG A 267 -21.18 10.19 4.77
C ARG A 267 -21.76 11.19 5.74
N ALA A 268 -21.24 11.23 6.97
CA ALA A 268 -21.69 12.18 7.99
C ALA A 268 -21.47 13.64 7.56
N ALA A 269 -20.48 13.89 6.69
CA ALA A 269 -20.21 15.19 6.09
C ALA A 269 -20.97 15.45 4.77
N GLY A 270 -21.96 14.61 4.41
CA GLY A 270 -22.78 14.77 3.21
C GLY A 270 -22.14 14.29 1.89
N GLY A 271 -21.01 13.58 1.94
CA GLY A 271 -20.30 13.13 0.75
C GLY A 271 -20.93 11.91 0.07
N GLY A 272 -20.83 11.85 -1.26
CA GLY A 272 -21.20 10.67 -2.06
C GLY A 272 -20.23 9.51 -1.84
N VAL A 273 -20.58 8.58 -0.95
CA VAL A 273 -19.67 7.51 -0.49
C VAL A 273 -20.22 6.12 -0.79
N LEU A 274 -19.46 5.36 -1.58
CA LEU A 274 -19.61 3.91 -1.69
C LEU A 274 -18.55 3.21 -0.83
N HIS A 275 -18.94 2.12 -0.16
CA HIS A 275 -18.02 1.27 0.58
C HIS A 275 -18.25 -0.19 0.22
N VAL A 276 -17.20 -0.87 -0.23
CA VAL A 276 -17.23 -2.26 -0.70
C VAL A 276 -16.18 -3.06 0.04
N GLU A 277 -16.58 -4.19 0.63
CA GLU A 277 -15.66 -5.12 1.30
C GLU A 277 -15.65 -6.52 0.66
N PRO A 278 -14.89 -6.71 -0.44
CA PRO A 278 -14.82 -8.02 -1.08
C PRO A 278 -14.13 -9.08 -0.20
N HIS A 279 -14.48 -10.35 -0.44
CA HIS A 279 -13.86 -11.55 0.16
C HIS A 279 -12.40 -11.72 -0.31
N SER A 280 -11.53 -10.85 0.19
CA SER A 280 -10.16 -10.70 -0.25
C SER A 280 -9.28 -10.10 0.86
N GLY A 281 -7.99 -10.15 0.62
CA GLY A 281 -6.92 -9.51 1.35
C GLY A 281 -6.53 -8.15 0.78
N HIS A 282 -5.22 -7.91 0.77
CA HIS A 282 -4.66 -6.60 0.48
C HIS A 282 -4.49 -6.33 -1.02
N LEU A 283 -4.18 -7.34 -1.84
CA LEU A 283 -3.64 -7.12 -3.18
C LEU A 283 -4.75 -6.69 -4.17
N GLY A 284 -4.44 -5.74 -5.05
CA GLY A 284 -5.42 -5.23 -6.02
C GLY A 284 -5.82 -6.23 -7.12
N HIS A 285 -5.12 -7.36 -7.25
CA HIS A 285 -5.37 -8.37 -8.28
C HIS A 285 -6.03 -9.64 -7.73
N GLU A 286 -6.44 -9.65 -6.46
CA GLU A 286 -7.08 -10.83 -5.88
C GLU A 286 -8.44 -11.11 -6.53
N PRO A 287 -8.89 -12.38 -6.56
CA PRO A 287 -10.06 -12.79 -7.34
C PRO A 287 -11.35 -12.02 -7.06
N ALA A 288 -11.62 -11.64 -5.80
CA ALA A 288 -12.78 -10.82 -5.44
C ALA A 288 -12.49 -9.31 -5.45
N MET A 289 -11.24 -8.90 -5.26
CA MET A 289 -10.84 -7.48 -5.24
C MET A 289 -10.88 -6.88 -6.66
N LEU A 290 -10.34 -7.59 -7.65
CA LEU A 290 -10.21 -7.07 -9.00
C LEU A 290 -11.58 -6.72 -9.64
N PRO A 291 -12.62 -7.57 -9.56
CA PRO A 291 -13.96 -7.19 -10.04
C PRO A 291 -14.55 -5.99 -9.31
N ALA A 292 -14.37 -5.87 -7.99
CA ALA A 292 -14.85 -4.73 -7.21
C ALA A 292 -14.15 -3.42 -7.64
N LEU A 293 -12.85 -3.47 -7.91
CA LEU A 293 -12.11 -2.34 -8.47
C LEU A 293 -12.57 -2.00 -9.89
N ARG A 294 -12.80 -2.99 -10.75
CA ARG A 294 -13.35 -2.77 -12.10
C ARG A 294 -14.70 -2.06 -12.05
N GLN A 295 -15.59 -2.49 -11.17
CA GLN A 295 -16.89 -1.85 -11.00
C GLN A 295 -16.76 -0.39 -10.54
N SER A 296 -15.86 -0.13 -9.59
CA SER A 296 -15.63 1.22 -9.05
C SER A 296 -14.97 2.15 -10.09
N VAL A 297 -13.98 1.64 -10.83
CA VAL A 297 -13.30 2.38 -11.90
C VAL A 297 -14.24 2.66 -13.09
N ARG A 298 -15.16 1.75 -13.43
CA ARG A 298 -16.17 2.03 -14.48
C ARG A 298 -17.05 3.24 -14.15
N ARG A 299 -17.31 3.52 -12.87
CA ARG A 299 -18.07 4.71 -12.44
C ARG A 299 -17.31 6.01 -12.64
N THR A 300 -16.03 5.99 -13.03
CA THR A 300 -15.31 7.22 -13.41
C THR A 300 -15.60 7.63 -14.86
N LEU A 301 -16.35 6.81 -15.61
CA LEU A 301 -16.79 7.11 -16.98
C LEU A 301 -18.19 7.74 -17.02
N ALA A 302 -18.89 7.74 -15.89
CA ALA A 302 -20.20 8.37 -15.71
C ALA A 302 -20.00 9.77 -15.12
#